data_AF-A0AAV0XEK9-F1
#
_entry.id   AF-A0AAV0XEK9-F1
#
_cell.length_a   1.000
_cell.length_b   1.000
_cell.length_c   1.000
_cell.angle_alpha   90.00
_cell.angle_beta   90.00
_cell.angle_gamma   90.00
#
_symmetry.space_group_name_H-M   'P 1'
#
loop_
_entity.id
_entity.type
_entity.pdbx_description
1 polymer ?
#
loop_
_entity_poly.entity_id
_entity_poly.type
_entity_poly.pdbx_seq_one_letter_code
_entity_poly.pdbx_strand_id
1 'polypeptide(L)'
;MLSLESVKNDLTFIQSHFFILVKSIKNLERSSLTLCDSIQIVNNVILAMEKVPGQQGKIIQEKLLYLIEKNVGFQTAKQITTILSGKENSIMPSNLTPSMCSCMKYAPITSVDVERSFSTYKSILTEKRTSMTSENMEKYIIVHCYENY
;
A
#
# COMPACT_ATOMS: atom_id res chain seq x y z
N MET A 1 25.42 20.87 15.29
CA MET A 1 24.08 20.29 15.54
C MET A 1 24.06 18.77 15.33
N LEU A 2 24.66 18.23 14.26
CA LEU A 2 24.86 16.76 14.06
C LEU A 2 26.01 16.13 14.91
N SER A 3 26.68 16.91 15.76
CA SER A 3 27.86 16.50 16.52
C SER A 3 27.55 15.96 17.93
N LEU A 4 26.29 16.02 18.37
CA LEU A 4 25.87 15.45 19.66
C LEU A 4 25.77 13.93 19.55
N GLU A 5 26.42 13.23 20.48
CA GLU A 5 26.47 11.76 20.51
C GLU A 5 25.06 11.13 20.60
N SER A 6 24.11 11.81 21.25
CA SER A 6 22.71 11.40 21.30
C SER A 6 22.07 11.32 19.91
N VAL A 7 22.33 12.31 19.04
CA VAL A 7 21.77 12.34 17.68
C VAL A 7 22.32 11.17 16.85
N LYS A 8 23.60 10.82 17.01
CA LYS A 8 24.19 9.66 16.32
C LYS A 8 23.55 8.35 16.77
N ASN A 9 23.30 8.20 18.07
CA ASN A 9 22.64 7.02 18.63
C ASN A 9 21.20 6.88 18.12
N ASP A 10 20.45 7.99 18.10
CA ASP A 10 19.08 8.00 17.59
C ASP A 10 19.02 7.65 16.09
N LEU A 11 19.92 8.23 15.29
CA LEU A 11 20.01 7.91 13.86
C LEU A 11 20.36 6.44 13.63
N THR A 12 21.27 5.89 14.43
CA THR A 12 21.65 4.47 14.37
C THR A 12 20.44 3.58 14.66
N PHE A 13 19.67 3.90 15.70
CA PHE A 13 18.43 3.19 16.04
C PHE A 13 17.38 3.28 14.94
N ILE A 14 17.16 4.48 14.38
CA ILE A 14 16.21 4.67 13.27
C ILE A 14 16.65 3.84 12.06
N GLN A 15 17.92 3.90 11.69
CA GLN A 15 18.44 3.18 10.54
C GLN A 15 18.36 1.65 10.73
N SER A 16 18.65 1.13 11.92
CA SER A 16 18.62 -0.31 12.18
C SER A 16 17.20 -0.90 12.16
N HIS A 17 16.19 -0.16 12.64
CA HIS A 17 14.84 -0.70 12.84
C HIS A 17 13.81 -0.22 11.81
N PHE A 18 13.90 1.02 11.32
CA PHE A 18 12.88 1.62 10.44
C PHE A 18 13.20 1.48 8.95
N PHE A 19 14.39 1.00 8.58
CA PHE A 19 14.75 0.80 7.17
C PHE A 19 13.78 -0.16 6.43
N ILE A 20 13.21 -1.13 7.16
CA ILE A 20 12.19 -2.03 6.59
C ILE A 20 10.96 -1.28 6.09
N LEU A 21 10.56 -0.17 6.72
CA LEU A 21 9.44 0.65 6.24
C LEU A 21 9.74 1.22 4.86
N VAL A 22 10.93 1.77 4.67
CA VAL A 22 11.36 2.34 3.38
C VAL A 22 11.33 1.27 2.29
N LYS A 23 11.85 0.08 2.58
CA LYS A 23 11.85 -1.04 1.63
C LYS A 23 10.43 -1.51 1.31
N SER A 24 9.57 -1.62 2.32
CA SER A 24 8.20 -2.09 2.15
C SER A 24 7.32 -1.09 1.41
N ILE A 25 7.46 0.22 1.67
CA ILE A 25 6.75 1.26 0.92
C ILE A 25 7.13 1.20 -0.56
N LYS A 26 8.44 1.15 -0.87
CA LYS A 26 8.91 1.00 -2.26
C LYS A 26 8.40 -0.27 -2.94
N ASN A 27 8.24 -1.35 -2.18
CA ASN A 27 7.67 -2.58 -2.72
C ASN A 27 6.17 -2.41 -3.01
N LEU A 28 5.41 -1.80 -2.09
CA LEU A 28 3.98 -1.51 -2.23
C LEU A 28 3.67 -0.48 -3.31
N GLU A 29 4.65 0.32 -3.72
CA GLU A 29 4.54 1.23 -4.86
C GLU A 29 4.60 0.47 -6.19
N ARG A 30 5.09 -0.78 -6.26
CA ARG A 30 5.18 -1.51 -7.53
C ARG A 30 3.78 -1.80 -8.08
N SER A 31 3.61 -1.59 -9.38
CA SER A 31 2.40 -2.01 -10.11
C SER A 31 2.25 -3.54 -10.04
N SER A 32 1.03 -4.01 -10.31
CA SER A 32 0.68 -5.44 -10.46
C SER A 32 0.85 -6.35 -9.23
N LEU A 33 0.93 -5.80 -8.01
CA LEU A 33 0.90 -6.63 -6.80
C LEU A 33 -0.49 -7.21 -6.56
N THR A 34 -0.57 -8.48 -6.16
CA THR A 34 -1.83 -9.03 -5.65
C THR A 34 -2.14 -8.45 -4.27
N LEU A 35 -3.42 -8.52 -3.89
CA LEU A 35 -3.83 -8.17 -2.54
C LEU A 35 -3.11 -9.05 -1.50
N CYS A 36 -2.92 -10.34 -1.80
CA CYS A 36 -2.20 -11.28 -0.92
C CYS A 36 -0.74 -10.86 -0.70
N ASP A 37 -0.02 -10.54 -1.78
CA ASP A 37 1.38 -10.10 -1.71
C ASP A 37 1.50 -8.79 -0.92
N SER A 38 0.59 -7.85 -1.17
CA SER A 38 0.55 -6.57 -0.49
C SER A 38 0.32 -6.72 1.02
N ILE A 39 -0.65 -7.56 1.42
CA ILE A 39 -0.89 -7.88 2.83
C ILE A 39 0.32 -8.58 3.46
N GLN A 40 1.01 -9.47 2.73
CA GLN A 40 2.21 -10.13 3.22
C GLN A 40 3.34 -9.13 3.48
N ILE A 41 3.55 -8.14 2.60
CA ILE A 41 4.53 -7.07 2.81
C ILE A 41 4.24 -6.33 4.12
N VAL A 42 2.97 -5.95 4.36
CA VAL A 42 2.58 -5.25 5.60
C VAL A 42 2.76 -6.16 6.82
N ASN A 43 2.39 -7.44 6.75
CA ASN A 43 2.59 -8.38 7.86
C ASN A 43 4.07 -8.56 8.22
N ASN A 44 4.97 -8.58 7.23
CA ASN A 44 6.40 -8.64 7.48
C ASN A 44 6.92 -7.40 8.22
N VAL A 45 6.36 -6.22 7.91
CA VAL A 45 6.65 -4.98 8.66
C VAL A 45 6.16 -5.10 10.09
N ILE A 46 4.93 -5.57 10.30
CA ILE A 46 4.34 -5.74 11.64
C ILE A 46 5.25 -6.63 12.50
N LEU A 47 5.63 -7.80 11.99
CA LEU A 47 6.52 -8.73 12.68
C LEU A 47 7.90 -8.15 12.99
N ALA A 48 8.43 -7.28 12.13
CA ALA A 48 9.72 -6.63 12.37
C ALA A 48 9.62 -5.55 13.46
N MET A 49 8.54 -4.77 13.47
CA MET A 49 8.28 -3.72 14.46
C MET A 49 7.99 -4.31 15.84
N GLU A 50 7.31 -5.46 15.90
CA GLU A 50 7.09 -6.21 17.14
C GLU A 50 8.38 -6.73 17.77
N LYS A 51 9.44 -6.93 16.98
CA LYS A 51 10.74 -7.41 17.46
C LYS A 51 11.68 -6.30 17.92
N VAL A 52 11.30 -5.03 17.79
CA VAL A 52 12.16 -3.91 18.21
C VAL A 52 12.31 -3.92 19.74
N PRO A 53 13.54 -4.02 20.28
CA PRO A 53 13.76 -4.13 21.71
C PRO A 53 13.77 -2.76 22.42
N GLY A 54 13.72 -2.80 23.75
CA GLY A 54 13.89 -1.62 24.60
C GLY A 54 12.64 -0.77 24.78
N GLN A 55 12.78 0.35 25.50
CA GLN A 55 11.66 1.23 25.83
C GLN A 55 11.05 1.87 24.58
N GLN A 56 11.88 2.27 23.61
CA GLN A 56 11.39 2.80 22.33
C GLN A 56 10.62 1.73 21.53
N GLY A 57 11.06 0.48 21.58
CA GLY A 57 10.34 -0.65 20.99
C GLY A 57 8.93 -0.80 21.53
N LYS A 58 8.74 -0.67 22.85
CA LYS A 58 7.40 -0.72 23.48
C LYS A 58 6.47 0.38 22.96
N ILE A 59 6.97 1.61 22.87
CA ILE A 59 6.20 2.75 22.33
C ILE A 59 5.78 2.48 20.87
N ILE A 60 6.69 1.92 20.07
CA ILE A 60 6.42 1.55 18.67
C ILE A 60 5.34 0.47 18.60
N GLN A 61 5.44 -0.57 19.42
CA GLN A 61 4.48 -1.68 19.47
C GLN A 61 3.07 -1.20 19.85
N GLU A 62 2.96 -0.37 20.90
CA GLU A 62 1.69 0.22 21.32
C GLU A 62 1.07 1.06 20.19
N LYS A 63 1.89 1.90 19.52
CA LYS A 63 1.42 2.71 18.40
C LYS A 63 0.98 1.84 17.21
N LEU A 64 1.71 0.77 16.93
CA LEU A 64 1.42 -0.15 15.83
C LEU A 64 0.10 -0.88 16.06
N LEU A 65 -0.11 -1.43 17.25
CA LEU A 65 -1.36 -2.11 17.63
C LEU A 65 -2.55 -1.15 17.47
N TYR A 66 -2.44 0.07 18.01
CA TYR A 66 -3.46 1.10 17.85
C TYR A 66 -3.82 1.38 16.38
N LEU A 67 -2.81 1.49 15.50
CA LEU A 67 -3.04 1.75 14.07
C LEU A 67 -3.72 0.57 13.36
N ILE A 68 -3.33 -0.67 13.69
CA ILE A 68 -3.90 -1.88 13.11
C ILE A 68 -5.36 -2.06 13.53
N GLU A 69 -5.67 -1.85 14.81
CA GLU A 69 -7.03 -1.97 15.35
C GLU A 69 -7.96 -0.90 14.78
N LYS A 70 -7.46 0.35 14.65
CA LYS A 70 -8.25 1.46 14.10
C LYS A 70 -8.56 1.29 12.62
N ASN A 71 -7.72 0.58 11.86
CA ASN A 71 -7.88 0.44 10.42
C ASN A 71 -8.78 -0.75 10.04
N VAL A 72 -10.10 -0.54 10.13
CA VAL A 72 -11.12 -1.54 9.77
C VAL A 72 -10.97 -2.00 8.31
N GLY A 73 -10.62 -1.09 7.39
CA GLY A 73 -10.43 -1.43 5.98
C GLY A 73 -9.30 -2.44 5.76
N PHE A 74 -8.20 -2.29 6.49
CA PHE A 74 -7.10 -3.26 6.47
C PHE A 74 -7.51 -4.63 7.05
N GLN A 75 -8.36 -4.66 8.08
CA GLN A 75 -8.91 -5.92 8.62
C GLN A 75 -9.79 -6.63 7.60
N THR A 76 -10.67 -5.90 6.91
CA THR A 76 -11.50 -6.45 5.83
C THR A 76 -10.62 -7.00 4.69
N ALA A 77 -9.58 -6.26 4.30
CA ALA A 77 -8.63 -6.71 3.29
C ALA A 77 -7.93 -8.02 3.69
N LYS A 78 -7.52 -8.14 4.97
CA LYS A 78 -6.97 -9.39 5.52
C LYS A 78 -7.96 -10.56 5.42
N GLN A 79 -9.22 -10.35 5.78
CA GLN A 79 -10.25 -11.39 5.68
C GLN A 79 -10.48 -11.83 4.23
N ILE A 80 -10.51 -10.88 3.29
CA ILE A 80 -10.62 -11.21 1.86
C ILE A 80 -9.41 -12.03 1.41
N THR A 81 -8.18 -11.69 1.84
CA THR A 81 -7.00 -12.50 1.50
C THR A 81 -7.07 -13.92 2.05
N THR A 82 -7.62 -14.15 3.26
CA THR A 82 -7.75 -15.51 3.78
C THR A 82 -8.74 -16.35 2.97
N ILE A 83 -9.82 -15.72 2.47
CA ILE A 83 -10.81 -16.35 1.58
C ILE A 83 -10.16 -16.68 0.23
N LEU A 84 -9.45 -15.71 -0.38
CA LEU A 84 -8.80 -15.89 -1.68
C LEU A 84 -7.70 -16.96 -1.65
N SER A 85 -7.03 -17.14 -0.51
CA SER A 85 -6.03 -18.18 -0.30
C SER A 85 -6.61 -19.55 0.05
N GLY A 86 -7.95 -19.68 0.13
CA GLY A 86 -8.62 -20.94 0.42
C GLY A 86 -8.46 -21.44 1.87
N LYS A 87 -8.21 -20.55 2.83
CA LYS A 87 -8.02 -20.94 4.24
C LYS A 87 -9.34 -21.39 4.85
N GLU A 88 -9.34 -22.55 5.50
CA GLU A 88 -10.50 -23.11 6.20
C GLU A 88 -11.04 -22.16 7.28
N ASN A 89 -12.36 -22.19 7.52
CA ASN A 89 -13.08 -21.36 8.50
C ASN A 89 -13.02 -19.84 8.25
N SER A 90 -12.66 -19.40 7.04
CA SER A 90 -12.73 -17.98 6.68
C SER A 90 -14.19 -17.52 6.58
N ILE A 91 -14.54 -16.43 7.27
CA ILE A 91 -15.88 -15.85 7.25
C ILE A 91 -15.90 -14.72 6.23
N MET A 92 -16.82 -14.79 5.26
CA MET A 92 -17.02 -13.70 4.30
C MET A 92 -17.64 -12.47 4.99
N PRO A 93 -17.11 -11.26 4.76
CA PRO A 93 -17.75 -10.04 5.24
C PRO A 93 -19.19 -9.95 4.74
N SER A 94 -20.14 -9.61 5.64
CA SER A 94 -21.58 -9.64 5.34
C SER A 94 -22.00 -8.70 4.20
N ASN A 95 -21.19 -7.69 3.91
CA ASN A 95 -21.40 -6.71 2.86
C ASN A 95 -20.80 -7.09 1.49
N LEU A 96 -20.15 -8.26 1.36
CA LEU A 96 -19.46 -8.68 0.13
C LEU A 96 -20.06 -9.95 -0.46
N THR A 97 -20.15 -9.97 -1.79
CA THR A 97 -20.53 -11.17 -2.55
C THR A 97 -19.26 -11.92 -3.01
N PRO A 98 -19.36 -13.23 -3.35
CA PRO A 98 -18.21 -13.98 -3.87
C PRO A 98 -17.57 -13.35 -5.12
N SER A 99 -18.39 -12.75 -5.99
CA SER A 99 -17.92 -12.02 -7.17
C SER A 99 -17.14 -10.76 -6.80
N MET A 100 -17.59 -10.00 -5.80
CA MET A 100 -16.84 -8.84 -5.30
C MET A 100 -15.49 -9.26 -4.72
N CYS A 101 -15.46 -10.32 -3.92
CA CYS A 101 -14.22 -10.85 -3.34
C CYS A 101 -13.23 -11.30 -4.42
N SER A 102 -13.68 -11.99 -5.48
CA SER A 102 -12.80 -12.43 -6.57
C SER A 102 -12.21 -11.24 -7.34
N CYS A 103 -12.99 -10.18 -7.58
CA CYS A 103 -12.51 -8.94 -8.18
C CYS A 103 -11.42 -8.24 -7.35
N MET A 104 -11.38 -8.47 -6.04
CA MET A 104 -10.37 -7.85 -5.15
C MET A 104 -9.00 -8.54 -5.19
N LYS A 105 -8.80 -9.59 -6.01
CA LYS A 105 -7.51 -10.31 -6.13
C LYS A 105 -6.31 -9.37 -6.39
N TYR A 106 -6.52 -8.32 -7.17
CA TYR A 106 -5.51 -7.33 -7.51
C TYR A 106 -5.87 -5.93 -6.98
N ALA A 107 -6.71 -5.85 -5.93
CA ALA A 107 -7.06 -4.57 -5.33
C ALA A 107 -5.81 -3.93 -4.69
N PRO A 108 -5.44 -2.69 -5.06
CA PRO A 108 -4.34 -1.99 -4.44
C PRO A 108 -4.72 -1.58 -3.00
N ILE A 109 -3.76 -1.63 -2.09
CA ILE A 109 -3.93 -1.16 -0.70
C ILE A 109 -3.30 0.22 -0.44
N THR A 110 -2.74 0.83 -1.49
CA THR A 110 -2.13 2.16 -1.48
C THR A 110 -2.81 3.05 -2.53
N SER A 111 -2.69 4.37 -2.38
CA SER A 111 -3.21 5.35 -3.35
C SER A 111 -2.30 5.55 -4.55
N VAL A 112 -1.18 4.81 -4.65
CA VAL A 112 -0.13 5.09 -5.64
C VAL A 112 -0.64 4.96 -7.08
N ASP A 113 -1.43 3.93 -7.37
CA ASP A 113 -2.00 3.73 -8.71
C ASP A 113 -3.03 4.82 -9.07
N VAL A 114 -3.76 5.32 -8.06
CA VAL A 114 -4.67 6.46 -8.22
C VAL A 114 -3.88 7.73 -8.54
N GLU A 115 -2.78 7.99 -7.84
CA GLU A 115 -1.91 9.15 -8.07
C GLU A 115 -1.25 9.11 -9.46
N ARG A 116 -0.80 7.94 -9.93
CA ARG A 116 -0.29 7.73 -11.29
C ARG A 116 -1.35 8.00 -12.35
N SER A 117 -2.57 7.50 -12.13
CA SER A 117 -3.70 7.73 -13.03
C SER A 117 -4.04 9.21 -13.15
N PHE A 118 -4.11 9.93 -12.03
CA PHE A 118 -4.33 11.38 -12.03
C PHE A 118 -3.20 12.15 -12.73
N SER A 119 -1.95 11.76 -12.48
CA SER A 119 -0.79 12.38 -13.15
C SER A 119 -0.84 12.17 -14.66
N THR A 120 -1.25 10.97 -15.08
CA THR A 120 -1.47 10.63 -16.49
C THR A 120 -2.58 11.47 -17.10
N TYR A 121 -3.75 11.54 -16.46
CA TYR A 121 -4.85 12.37 -16.95
C TYR A 121 -4.47 13.85 -17.04
N LYS A 122 -3.70 14.37 -16.07
CA LYS A 122 -3.20 15.74 -16.13
C LYS A 122 -2.28 15.99 -17.33
N SER A 123 -1.48 15.00 -17.73
CA SER A 123 -0.62 15.07 -18.92
C SER A 123 -1.44 15.03 -20.23
N ILE A 124 -2.51 14.23 -20.25
CA ILE A 124 -3.43 14.12 -21.39
C ILE A 124 -4.23 15.40 -21.55
N LEU A 125 -4.88 15.87 -20.48
CA LEU A 125 -5.81 16.99 -20.43
C LEU A 125 -5.11 18.35 -20.21
N THR A 126 -3.87 18.48 -20.68
CA THR A 126 -3.14 19.75 -20.57
C THR A 126 -3.82 20.86 -21.38
N GLU A 127 -3.84 22.09 -20.86
CA GLU A 127 -4.41 23.27 -21.51
C GLU A 127 -3.81 23.56 -22.90
N LYS A 128 -2.63 23.01 -23.22
CA LYS A 128 -1.97 23.17 -24.52
C LYS A 128 -2.56 22.28 -25.63
N ARG A 129 -3.42 21.30 -25.29
CA ARG A 129 -4.08 20.40 -26.26
C ARG A 129 -5.54 20.80 -26.46
N THR A 130 -5.77 21.96 -27.09
CA THR A 130 -7.13 22.49 -27.34
C THR A 130 -7.76 22.00 -28.65
N SER A 131 -7.00 21.35 -29.52
CA SER A 131 -7.44 20.96 -30.88
C SER A 131 -7.72 19.46 -31.05
N MET A 132 -7.74 18.67 -29.97
CA MET A 132 -8.03 17.24 -30.06
C MET A 132 -9.54 17.00 -30.17
N THR A 133 -9.93 16.19 -31.16
CA THR A 133 -11.30 15.65 -31.23
C THR A 133 -11.53 14.65 -30.09
N SER A 134 -12.79 14.44 -29.72
CA SER A 134 -13.18 13.45 -28.71
C SER A 134 -12.62 12.06 -29.01
N GLU A 135 -12.72 11.60 -30.26
CA GLU A 135 -12.20 10.30 -30.71
C GLU A 135 -10.67 10.18 -30.52
N ASN A 136 -9.92 11.26 -30.81
CA ASN A 136 -8.48 11.25 -30.61
C ASN A 136 -8.10 11.29 -29.13
N MET A 137 -8.89 11.99 -28.30
CA MET A 137 -8.71 11.99 -26.85
C MET A 137 -8.95 10.61 -26.25
N GLU A 138 -10.00 9.90 -26.69
CA GLU A 138 -10.28 8.52 -26.27
C GLU A 138 -9.13 7.58 -26.61
N LYS A 139 -8.64 7.61 -27.87
CA LYS A 139 -7.46 6.83 -28.29
C LYS A 139 -6.24 7.12 -27.42
N TYR A 140 -6.00 8.38 -27.10
CA TYR A 140 -4.87 8.81 -26.30
C TYR A 140 -4.96 8.32 -24.84
N ILE A 141 -6.16 8.36 -24.26
CA ILE A 141 -6.45 7.79 -22.93
C ILE A 141 -6.21 6.28 -22.93
N ILE A 142 -6.73 5.55 -23.92
CA ILE A 142 -6.55 4.10 -24.01
C ILE A 142 -5.06 3.74 -24.06
N VAL A 143 -4.28 4.40 -24.91
CA VAL A 143 -2.83 4.15 -25.05
C VAL A 143 -2.10 4.44 -23.73
N HIS A 144 -2.33 5.61 -23.13
CA HIS A 144 -1.62 6.01 -21.92
C HIS A 144 -2.04 5.19 -20.68
N CYS A 145 -3.32 4.83 -20.57
CA CYS A 145 -3.78 3.97 -19.48
C CYS A 145 -3.25 2.53 -19.65
N TYR A 146 -3.16 2.01 -20.87
CA TYR A 146 -2.60 0.68 -21.13
C TYR A 146 -1.12 0.57 -20.79
N GLU A 147 -0.30 1.60 -21.10
CA GLU A 147 1.14 1.60 -20.78
C GLU A 147 1.46 1.67 -19.27
N ASN A 148 0.48 2.05 -18.43
CA ASN A 148 0.66 2.21 -16.99
C ASN A 148 0.26 0.96 -16.16
N TYR A 149 -0.24 -0.11 -16.80
CA TYR A 149 -0.60 -1.40 -16.19
C TYR A 149 0.29 -2.53 -16.68
#